data_AF-A0AAN8VT66-F1
#
_entry.id   AF-A0AAN8VT66-F1
#
_cell.length_a   1.000
_cell.length_b   1.000
_cell.length_c   1.000
_cell.angle_alpha   90.00
_cell.angle_beta   90.00
_cell.angle_gamma   90.00
#
_symmetry.space_group_name_H-M   'P 1'
#
loop_
_entity.id
_entity.type
_entity.pdbx_description
1 polymer ?
#
loop_
_entity_poly.entity_id
_entity_poly.type
_entity_poly.pdbx_seq_one_letter_code
_entity_poly.pdbx_strand_id
1 'polypeptide(L)'
;MDTWPYRLRWPPSTIIFDESPERVFQRAAQKLEDAGARIPRSCLFIHVPLESCDVQQPLCSKGLNGTRPSIWALQVLPVRTLVSFEEMLHVVSSLAMKGSLFIVQWMDQLFMRNRFKVETVSYSKVVMSLGEKPTLGDHKSILFVAEFA
;
A
#
# COMPACT_ATOMS: atom_id res chain seq x y z
N MET A 1 1.58 -7.64 -9.50
CA MET A 1 0.69 -6.48 -9.32
C MET A 1 -0.34 -6.87 -8.29
N ASP A 2 -0.60 -5.98 -7.34
CA ASP A 2 -1.63 -6.21 -6.34
C ASP A 2 -3.04 -6.10 -6.97
N THR A 3 -4.01 -6.81 -6.40
CA THR A 3 -5.40 -6.86 -6.87
C THR A 3 -6.39 -6.18 -5.92
N TRP A 4 -5.93 -5.64 -4.78
CA TRP A 4 -6.77 -4.91 -3.83
C TRP A 4 -7.57 -3.75 -4.48
N PRO A 5 -7.01 -2.96 -5.43
CA PRO A 5 -7.77 -1.91 -6.11
C PRO A 5 -9.04 -2.41 -6.82
N TYR A 6 -9.06 -3.68 -7.23
CA TYR A 6 -10.14 -4.27 -8.02
C TYR A 6 -11.12 -5.12 -7.17
N ARG A 7 -10.70 -5.55 -5.97
CA ARG A 7 -11.46 -6.49 -5.13
C ARG A 7 -12.15 -5.82 -3.95
N LEU A 8 -11.59 -4.73 -3.43
CA LEU A 8 -12.14 -4.05 -2.26
C LEU A 8 -13.23 -3.04 -2.65
N ARG A 9 -14.17 -2.84 -1.73
CA ARG A 9 -15.22 -1.81 -1.85
C ARG A 9 -14.69 -0.48 -1.35
N TRP A 10 -14.03 0.25 -2.23
CA TRP A 10 -13.52 1.58 -1.93
C TRP A 10 -14.65 2.61 -1.80
N PRO A 11 -14.57 3.52 -0.80
CA PRO A 11 -15.46 4.67 -0.74
C PRO A 11 -15.44 5.50 -2.04
N PRO A 12 -16.53 6.20 -2.39
CA PRO A 12 -16.50 7.14 -3.50
C PRO A 12 -15.42 8.21 -3.31
N SER A 13 -14.82 8.65 -4.42
CA SER A 13 -13.75 9.65 -4.46
C SER A 13 -12.43 9.21 -3.80
N THR A 14 -12.21 7.90 -3.58
CA THR A 14 -10.89 7.37 -3.24
C THR A 14 -9.95 7.51 -4.44
N ILE A 15 -8.73 7.99 -4.17
CA ILE A 15 -7.62 8.02 -5.13
C ILE A 15 -6.66 6.90 -4.76
N ILE A 16 -6.35 6.03 -5.71
CA ILE A 16 -5.49 4.86 -5.52
C ILE A 16 -4.26 5.07 -6.39
N PHE A 17 -3.09 5.08 -5.76
CA PHE A 17 -1.80 5.13 -6.44
C PHE A 17 -1.20 3.72 -6.47
N ASP A 18 -0.88 3.22 -7.67
CA ASP A 18 -0.09 2.00 -7.86
C ASP A 18 1.33 2.37 -8.28
N GLU A 19 2.28 2.11 -7.40
CA GLU A 19 3.70 2.29 -7.67
C GLU A 19 4.32 0.95 -8.06
N SER A 20 4.61 0.77 -9.34
CA SER A 20 5.22 -0.45 -9.87
C SER A 20 6.00 -0.17 -11.15
N PRO A 21 6.89 -1.07 -11.62
CA PRO A 21 7.55 -0.89 -12.90
C PRO A 21 6.53 -0.90 -14.05
N GLU A 22 6.68 -0.01 -15.04
CA GLU A 22 5.67 0.23 -16.09
C GLU A 22 5.30 -1.07 -16.84
N ARG A 23 6.31 -1.87 -17.18
CA ARG A 23 6.13 -3.16 -17.86
C ARG A 23 5.29 -4.16 -17.06
N VAL A 24 5.39 -4.11 -15.72
CA VAL A 24 4.64 -5.00 -14.82
C VAL A 24 3.21 -4.52 -14.74
N PHE A 25 3.03 -3.20 -14.60
CA PHE A 25 1.72 -2.56 -14.60
C PHE A 25 0.94 -2.89 -15.87
N GLN A 26 1.47 -2.57 -17.05
CA GLN A 26 0.78 -2.76 -18.34
C GLN A 26 0.33 -4.20 -18.55
N ARG A 27 1.23 -5.16 -18.31
CA ARG A 27 0.92 -6.59 -18.48
C ARG A 27 -0.18 -7.05 -17.52
N ALA A 28 -0.15 -6.58 -16.27
CA ALA A 28 -1.12 -6.99 -15.27
C ALA A 28 -2.47 -6.29 -15.45
N ALA A 29 -2.48 -5.00 -15.77
CA ALA A 29 -3.67 -4.23 -16.10
C ALA A 29 -4.43 -4.85 -17.28
N GLN A 30 -3.73 -5.21 -18.37
CA GLN A 30 -4.35 -5.88 -19.52
C GLN A 30 -5.03 -7.20 -19.11
N LYS A 31 -4.32 -8.05 -18.35
CA LYS A 31 -4.88 -9.33 -17.88
C LYS A 31 -6.10 -9.15 -16.98
N LEU A 32 -6.11 -8.12 -16.15
CA LEU A 32 -7.23 -7.80 -15.27
C LEU A 32 -8.42 -7.29 -16.08
N GLU A 33 -8.19 -6.46 -17.08
CA GLU A 33 -9.21 -6.00 -18.02
C GLU A 33 -9.81 -7.16 -18.83
N ASP A 34 -8.97 -8.06 -19.35
CA ASP A 34 -9.39 -9.27 -20.08
C ASP A 34 -10.24 -10.19 -19.20
N ALA A 35 -9.96 -10.23 -17.89
CA ALA A 35 -10.75 -10.96 -16.90
C ALA A 35 -12.02 -10.24 -16.44
N GLY A 36 -12.30 -9.03 -16.96
CA GLY A 36 -13.45 -8.21 -16.59
C GLY A 36 -13.33 -7.51 -15.22
N ALA A 37 -12.15 -7.51 -14.61
CA ALA A 37 -11.91 -6.79 -13.36
C ALA A 37 -11.93 -5.28 -13.59
N ARG A 38 -12.64 -4.55 -12.73
CA ARG A 38 -12.81 -3.10 -12.87
C ARG A 38 -12.68 -2.41 -11.52
N ILE A 39 -12.06 -1.25 -11.54
CA ILE A 39 -12.03 -0.35 -10.41
C ILE A 39 -13.37 0.39 -10.35
N PRO A 40 -13.92 0.67 -9.15
CA PRO A 40 -15.15 1.45 -9.03
C PRO A 40 -15.02 2.80 -9.76
N ARG A 41 -16.00 3.13 -10.62
CA ARG A 41 -15.97 4.38 -11.43
C ARG A 41 -15.94 5.66 -10.61
N SER A 42 -16.35 5.59 -9.34
CA SER A 42 -16.29 6.68 -8.38
C SER A 42 -14.88 6.90 -7.82
N CYS A 43 -13.94 6.00 -8.08
CA CYS A 43 -12.55 6.08 -7.65
C CYS A 43 -11.64 6.48 -8.81
N LEU A 44 -10.50 7.08 -8.48
CA LEU A 44 -9.45 7.41 -9.43
C LEU A 44 -8.26 6.48 -9.21
N PHE A 45 -7.82 5.78 -10.25
CA PHE A 45 -6.65 4.91 -10.20
C PHE A 45 -5.51 5.49 -11.03
N ILE A 46 -4.35 5.66 -10.41
CA ILE A 46 -3.20 6.34 -11.01
C ILE A 46 -1.99 5.42 -10.91
N HIS A 47 -1.40 5.08 -12.06
CA HIS A 47 -0.10 4.44 -12.09
C HIS A 47 1.03 5.46 -11.91
N VAL A 48 2.00 5.12 -11.06
CA VAL A 48 3.22 5.86 -10.83
C VAL A 48 4.39 4.93 -11.17
N PRO A 49 5.07 5.13 -12.31
CA PRO A 49 6.13 4.23 -12.75
C PRO A 49 7.35 4.29 -11.82
N LEU A 50 7.76 3.14 -11.28
CA LEU A 50 8.95 3.00 -10.44
C LEU A 50 10.22 2.89 -11.31
N GLU A 51 10.50 3.93 -12.08
CA GLU A 51 11.68 4.00 -12.98
C GLU A 51 12.75 4.96 -12.46
N SER A 52 12.47 5.70 -11.38
CA SER A 52 13.38 6.63 -10.70
C SER A 52 13.64 6.22 -9.24
N CYS A 53 14.81 6.60 -8.70
CA CYS A 53 15.11 6.44 -7.26
C CYS A 53 14.32 7.44 -6.38
N ASP A 54 13.80 8.53 -6.96
CA ASP A 54 12.93 9.48 -6.27
C ASP A 54 11.50 8.97 -6.29
N VAL A 55 10.99 8.62 -5.12
CA VAL A 55 9.63 8.10 -4.88
C VAL A 55 8.65 9.25 -4.63
N GLN A 56 9.11 10.39 -4.12
CA GLN A 56 8.24 11.48 -3.65
C GLN A 56 7.78 12.38 -4.81
N GLN A 57 8.69 12.80 -5.68
CA GLN A 57 8.35 13.70 -6.79
C GLN A 57 7.27 13.13 -7.72
N PRO A 58 7.36 11.86 -8.17
CA PRO A 58 6.34 11.29 -9.04
C PRO A 58 4.95 11.27 -8.38
N LEU A 59 4.85 10.87 -7.11
CA LEU A 59 3.59 10.87 -6.36
C LEU A 59 2.99 12.28 -6.22
N CYS A 60 3.82 13.26 -5.85
CA CYS A 60 3.40 14.66 -5.72
C CYS A 60 2.91 15.25 -7.04
N SER A 61 3.64 14.98 -8.14
CA SER A 61 3.26 15.44 -9.48
C SER A 61 1.91 14.89 -9.95
N LYS A 62 1.50 13.74 -9.41
CA LYS A 62 0.21 13.07 -9.66
C LYS A 62 -0.90 13.48 -8.69
N GLY A 63 -0.62 14.39 -7.76
CA GLY A 63 -1.61 15.01 -6.88
C GLY A 63 -1.60 14.52 -5.43
N LEU A 64 -0.66 13.66 -5.02
CA LEU A 64 -0.49 13.33 -3.61
C LEU A 64 0.12 14.53 -2.87
N ASN A 65 -0.53 15.06 -1.84
CA ASN A 65 -0.07 16.28 -1.17
C ASN A 65 -0.12 16.23 0.37
N GLY A 66 -0.40 15.06 0.95
CA GLY A 66 -0.42 14.85 2.40
C GLY A 66 -1.47 15.64 3.18
N THR A 67 -2.47 16.21 2.51
CA THR A 67 -3.54 16.98 3.19
C THR A 67 -4.73 16.14 3.65
N ARG A 68 -4.72 14.83 3.36
CA ARG A 68 -5.80 13.88 3.71
C ARG A 68 -5.23 12.60 4.33
N PRO A 69 -5.94 11.97 5.29
CA PRO A 69 -5.57 10.66 5.79
C PRO A 69 -5.43 9.66 4.63
N SER A 70 -4.37 8.89 4.67
CA SER A 70 -3.94 8.02 3.57
C SER A 70 -3.57 6.64 4.09
N ILE A 71 -3.88 5.61 3.29
CA ILE A 71 -3.42 4.25 3.55
C ILE A 71 -2.25 3.98 2.61
N TRP A 72 -1.12 3.60 3.19
CA TRP A 72 0.11 3.27 2.49
C TRP A 72 0.31 1.76 2.62
N ALA A 73 0.25 1.04 1.51
CA ALA A 73 0.37 -0.41 1.51
C ALA A 73 1.65 -0.83 0.79
N LEU A 74 2.55 -1.48 1.52
CA LEU A 74 3.77 -2.04 0.99
C LEU A 74 3.65 -3.57 0.98
N GLN A 75 3.43 -4.14 -0.20
CA GLN A 75 3.39 -5.58 -0.39
C GLN A 75 4.61 -6.06 -1.17
N VAL A 76 5.45 -6.88 -0.51
CA VAL A 76 6.55 -7.65 -1.12
C VAL A 76 7.34 -6.84 -2.16
N LEU A 77 7.95 -5.73 -1.72
CA LEU A 77 9.04 -5.15 -2.49
C LEU A 77 10.34 -5.92 -2.20
N PRO A 78 11.21 -6.09 -3.20
CA PRO A 78 12.61 -6.31 -2.93
C PRO A 78 13.16 -4.97 -2.47
N VAL A 79 12.90 -4.59 -1.23
CA VAL A 79 13.73 -3.61 -0.52
C VAL A 79 15.12 -4.21 -0.51
N ARG A 80 15.90 -3.91 -1.55
CA ARG A 80 17.17 -4.60 -1.83
C ARG A 80 18.22 -4.23 -0.80
N THR A 81 18.03 -3.07 -0.16
CA THR A 81 18.94 -2.49 0.83
C THR A 81 18.15 -1.77 1.92
N LEU A 82 18.73 -1.68 3.11
CA LEU A 82 18.20 -0.88 4.21
C LEU A 82 18.00 0.60 3.81
N VAL A 83 18.89 1.15 3.00
CA VAL A 83 18.83 2.55 2.52
C VAL A 83 17.52 2.81 1.75
N SER A 84 17.17 1.93 0.81
CA SER A 84 15.91 2.07 0.04
C SER A 84 14.67 1.99 0.93
N PHE A 85 14.75 1.29 2.06
CA PHE A 85 13.66 1.23 3.03
C PHE A 85 13.52 2.54 3.80
N GLU A 86 14.64 3.07 4.28
CA GLU A 86 14.68 4.32 5.05
C GLU A 86 14.21 5.51 4.19
N GLU A 87 14.58 5.54 2.91
CA GLU A 87 14.08 6.52 1.94
C GLU A 87 12.57 6.44 1.79
N MET A 88 12.00 5.24 1.65
CA MET A 88 10.55 5.06 1.58
C MET A 88 9.86 5.51 2.88
N LEU A 89 10.38 5.11 4.04
CA LEU A 89 9.84 5.55 5.32
C LEU A 89 9.91 7.07 5.46
N HIS A 90 10.96 7.71 4.93
CA HIS A 90 11.07 9.16 4.91
C HIS A 90 9.98 9.80 4.04
N VAL A 91 9.70 9.24 2.85
CA VAL A 91 8.61 9.71 1.97
C VAL A 91 7.24 9.52 2.61
N VAL A 92 6.99 8.34 3.20
CA VAL A 92 5.73 8.08 3.92
C VAL A 92 5.60 9.07 5.07
N SER A 93 6.66 9.28 5.86
CA SER A 93 6.64 10.21 6.99
C SER A 93 6.46 11.68 6.58
N SER A 94 6.90 12.08 5.38
CA SER A 94 6.77 13.45 4.89
C SER A 94 5.40 13.73 4.27
N LEU A 95 4.71 12.69 3.79
CA LEU A 95 3.43 12.80 3.09
C LEU A 95 2.23 12.24 3.88
N ALA A 96 2.45 11.43 4.92
CA ALA A 96 1.40 10.97 5.80
C ALA A 96 0.98 12.10 6.75
N MET A 97 -0.33 12.23 6.96
CA MET A 97 -0.86 13.10 8.00
C MET A 97 -1.39 12.25 9.16
N LYS A 98 -1.78 12.92 10.24
CA LYS A 98 -2.44 12.26 11.36
C LYS A 98 -3.67 11.45 10.90
N GLY A 99 -3.78 10.22 11.38
CA GLY A 99 -4.80 9.26 10.98
C GLY A 99 -4.50 8.51 9.68
N SER A 100 -3.34 8.74 9.06
CA SER A 100 -2.81 7.85 8.02
C SER A 100 -2.39 6.51 8.60
N LEU A 101 -2.50 5.47 7.78
CA LEU A 101 -2.19 4.09 8.12
C LEU A 101 -1.06 3.58 7.22
N PHE A 102 0.02 3.08 7.82
CA PHE A 102 1.07 2.37 7.10
C PHE A 102 0.94 0.86 7.32
N ILE A 103 0.72 0.13 6.22
CA ILE A 103 0.56 -1.31 6.14
C ILE A 103 1.78 -1.89 5.43
N VAL A 104 2.41 -2.88 6.05
CA VAL A 104 3.49 -3.65 5.42
C VAL A 104 3.21 -5.13 5.54
N GLN A 105 3.33 -5.86 4.42
CA GLN A 105 3.27 -7.31 4.40
C GLN A 105 4.69 -7.89 4.29
N TRP A 106 5.11 -8.66 5.31
CA TRP A 106 6.40 -9.37 5.44
C TRP A 106 7.67 -8.52 5.60
N MET A 107 8.02 -8.16 6.84
CA MET A 107 9.37 -7.65 7.19
C MET A 107 9.81 -8.07 8.61
N ASP A 108 9.64 -9.34 8.98
CA ASP A 108 9.99 -9.84 10.33
C ASP A 108 11.46 -9.54 10.73
N GLN A 109 12.39 -9.52 9.78
CA GLN A 109 13.82 -9.29 10.06
C GLN A 109 14.23 -7.80 10.13
N LEU A 110 13.50 -6.90 9.47
CA LEU A 110 13.90 -5.49 9.33
C LEU A 110 13.35 -4.63 10.47
N PHE A 111 12.11 -4.85 10.90
CA PHE A 111 11.54 -4.11 12.03
C PHE A 111 12.19 -4.45 13.37
N MET A 112 12.58 -5.71 13.58
CA MET A 112 13.30 -6.15 14.80
C MET A 112 14.66 -5.47 14.98
N ARG A 113 15.28 -4.96 13.89
CA ARG A 113 16.62 -4.38 13.92
C ARG A 113 16.66 -2.88 14.26
N ASN A 114 15.55 -2.16 14.08
CA ASN A 114 15.54 -0.69 14.03
C ASN A 114 14.66 0.02 15.10
N ARG A 115 14.46 -0.56 16.29
CA ARG A 115 13.82 0.08 17.48
C ARG A 115 12.47 0.79 17.27
N PHE A 116 11.76 0.54 16.18
CA PHE A 116 10.40 1.04 16.01
C PHE A 116 9.46 0.34 17.01
N LYS A 117 8.57 1.09 17.66
CA LYS A 117 7.40 0.49 18.33
C LYS A 117 6.41 0.12 17.25
N VAL A 118 6.33 -1.16 16.93
CA VAL A 118 5.41 -1.68 15.92
C VAL A 118 4.36 -2.53 16.63
N GLU A 119 3.08 -2.24 16.39
CA GLU A 119 2.00 -3.13 16.81
C GLU A 119 1.68 -4.09 15.66
N THR A 120 1.92 -5.37 15.92
CA THR A 120 1.59 -6.47 15.02
C THR A 120 0.10 -6.77 15.14
N VAL A 121 -0.69 -6.40 14.13
CA VAL A 121 -2.10 -6.76 14.06
C VAL A 121 -2.29 -7.89 13.06
N SER A 122 -2.95 -8.97 13.45
CA SER A 122 -3.26 -10.04 12.51
C SER A 122 -4.33 -9.56 11.52
N TYR A 123 -4.19 -9.88 10.22
CA TYR A 123 -5.23 -9.60 9.22
C TYR A 123 -6.62 -10.09 9.66
N SER A 124 -6.69 -11.27 10.29
CA SER A 124 -7.93 -11.82 10.83
C SER A 124 -8.55 -10.93 11.93
N LYS A 125 -7.74 -10.30 12.78
CA LYS A 125 -8.21 -9.32 13.78
C LYS A 125 -8.82 -8.08 13.13
N VAL A 126 -8.22 -7.58 12.04
CA VAL A 126 -8.74 -6.41 11.32
C VAL A 126 -10.05 -6.74 10.62
N VAL A 127 -10.12 -7.87 9.91
CA VAL A 127 -11.35 -8.35 9.25
C VAL A 127 -12.48 -8.55 10.27
N MET A 128 -12.19 -9.15 11.43
CA MET A 128 -13.15 -9.28 12.52
C MET A 128 -13.61 -7.92 13.09
N SER A 129 -12.70 -6.95 13.25
CA SER A 129 -13.05 -5.60 13.73
C SER A 129 -13.95 -4.82 12.75
N LEU A 130 -13.89 -5.16 11.46
CA LEU A 130 -14.75 -4.63 10.41
C LEU A 130 -16.09 -5.38 10.28
N GLY A 131 -16.35 -6.39 11.12
CA GLY A 131 -17.59 -7.16 11.12
C GLY A 131 -17.65 -8.26 10.06
N GLU A 132 -16.54 -8.57 9.39
CA GLU A 132 -16.46 -9.60 8.37
C GLU A 132 -15.92 -10.92 8.94
N LYS A 133 -16.36 -12.06 8.38
CA LYS A 133 -15.87 -13.39 8.80
C LYS A 133 -14.60 -13.76 8.02
N PRO A 134 -13.49 -14.08 8.69
CA PRO A 134 -12.27 -14.50 8.00
C PRO A 134 -12.46 -15.86 7.33
N THR A 135 -12.08 -15.97 6.05
CA THR A 135 -12.10 -17.22 5.29
C THR A 135 -10.95 -18.14 5.70
N LEU A 136 -11.28 -19.42 5.97
CA LEU A 136 -10.33 -20.44 6.41
C LEU A 136 -9.41 -20.84 5.25
N GLY A 137 -8.29 -20.14 5.10
CA GLY A 137 -7.30 -20.34 4.03
C GLY A 137 -6.34 -19.15 3.87
N ASP A 138 -6.73 -17.97 4.36
CA ASP A 138 -5.99 -16.72 4.15
C ASP A 138 -4.88 -16.51 5.19
N HIS A 139 -3.78 -17.17 4.88
CA HIS A 139 -2.37 -16.76 4.94
C HIS A 139 -1.82 -16.04 6.18
N LYS A 140 -0.58 -16.43 6.51
CA LYS A 140 0.38 -15.81 7.45
C LYS A 140 0.69 -14.33 7.11
N SER A 141 -0.32 -13.49 7.11
CA SER A 141 -0.23 -12.06 6.82
C SER A 141 -0.25 -11.31 8.14
N ILE A 142 0.95 -10.99 8.63
CA ILE A 142 1.15 -10.03 9.71
C ILE A 142 0.92 -8.64 9.09
N LEU A 143 -0.06 -7.91 9.59
CA LEU A 143 -0.33 -6.52 9.23
C LEU A 143 0.31 -5.65 10.29
N PHE A 144 1.30 -4.83 9.91
CA PHE A 144 1.75 -3.77 10.79
C PHE A 144 0.86 -2.56 10.59
N VAL A 145 0.42 -1.96 11.69
CA VAL A 145 -0.34 -0.70 11.69
C VAL A 145 0.50 0.30 12.46
N ALA A 146 1.07 1.27 11.75
CA ALA A 146 1.66 2.44 12.37
C ALA A 146 0.74 3.63 12.12
N GLU A 147 0.30 4.28 13.20
CA GLU A 147 -0.41 5.55 13.16
C GLU A 147 0.60 6.68 13.38
N PHE A 148 0.49 7.73 12.57
CA PHE A 148 1.29 8.93 12.75
C PHE A 148 0.65 9.80 13.85
N ALA A 149 1.40 10.09 14.92
CA ALA A 149 0.92 10.77 16.15
C ALA A 149 0.70 12.28 15.98
#